data_AF-A0A1B6H1Q7-F1
#
_entry.id   AF-A0A1B6H1Q7-F1
#
_cell.length_a   1.000
_cell.length_b   1.000
_cell.length_c   1.000
_cell.angle_alpha   90.00
_cell.angle_beta   90.00
_cell.angle_gamma   90.00
#
_symmetry.space_group_name_H-M   'P 1'
#
loop_
_entity.id
_entity.type
_entity.pdbx_description
1 polymer ?
#
loop_
_entity_poly.entity_id
_entity_poly.type
_entity_poly.pdbx_seq_one_letter_code
_entity_poly.pdbx_strand_id
1 'polypeptide(L)'
;FGLLGLLWFCGIVHGTEVSGLAVNTLVLPECMSNADCGELLACIDLRCQDPCPGPCQGNATCKIHNHLPYCACDPGFSGNPFIGCQRAQASQRGVLLTGSIPSGRKVYKVERFFKVNYFAALAYCTTQGGRLASIESNDENKLIKEAINNSGIRNEQFWTSGTNLPQGQWIWMSSGEPLLPDYSDWWPGQPSNPAVERCLEFWEKDLNGYMWNDKQCMEQIYPICEYFEYDL
;
A
#
# COMPACT_ATOMS: atom_id res chain seq x y z
N PHE A 1 -63.97 26.53 12.54
CA PHE A 1 -64.81 25.99 11.45
C PHE A 1 -63.99 25.99 10.17
N GLY A 2 -63.71 24.81 9.60
CA GLY A 2 -62.98 24.70 8.33
C GLY A 2 -62.26 23.36 8.13
N LEU A 3 -63.00 22.25 8.27
CA LEU A 3 -62.59 20.90 7.88
C LEU A 3 -63.00 20.68 6.42
N LEU A 4 -62.02 20.54 5.50
CA LEU A 4 -62.14 19.93 4.18
C LEU A 4 -60.74 19.34 3.90
N GLY A 5 -60.48 18.03 3.83
CA GLY A 5 -61.33 16.96 3.34
C GLY A 5 -60.96 16.64 1.89
N LEU A 6 -59.78 16.06 1.65
CA LEU A 6 -59.46 15.38 0.39
C LEU A 6 -58.80 14.03 0.70
N LEU A 7 -59.65 13.00 0.69
CA LEU A 7 -59.30 11.60 0.53
C LEU A 7 -58.98 11.30 -0.94
N TRP A 8 -58.28 10.18 -1.12
CA TRP A 8 -58.15 9.38 -2.34
C TRP A 8 -57.09 9.77 -3.38
N PHE A 9 -55.95 9.08 -3.32
CA PHE A 9 -55.62 8.00 -4.25
C PHE A 9 -54.78 6.95 -3.51
N CYS A 10 -55.43 5.92 -2.95
CA CYS A 10 -54.75 4.68 -2.61
C CYS A 10 -54.64 3.89 -3.92
N GLY A 11 -53.54 4.08 -4.64
CA GLY A 11 -53.21 3.29 -5.82
C GLY A 11 -52.94 1.85 -5.38
N ILE A 12 -53.79 0.93 -5.82
CA ILE A 12 -53.58 -0.50 -5.68
C ILE A 12 -52.34 -0.86 -6.51
N VAL A 13 -51.21 -1.13 -5.86
CA VAL A 13 -50.07 -1.75 -6.52
C VAL A 13 -50.35 -3.24 -6.58
N HIS A 14 -50.92 -3.70 -7.68
CA HIS A 14 -50.98 -5.12 -8.00
C HIS A 14 -49.57 -5.59 -8.38
N GLY A 15 -49.06 -6.57 -7.62
CA GLY A 15 -48.10 -7.57 -8.06
C GLY A 15 -46.82 -7.08 -8.73
N THR A 16 -45.76 -6.94 -7.95
CA THR A 16 -44.44 -7.41 -8.41
C THR A 16 -44.02 -8.52 -7.45
N GLU A 17 -43.98 -9.75 -7.97
CA GLU A 17 -43.40 -10.90 -7.32
C GLU A 17 -42.05 -10.49 -6.74
N VAL A 18 -41.92 -10.55 -5.41
CA VAL A 18 -40.62 -10.59 -4.77
C VAL A 18 -40.11 -12.01 -5.06
N SER A 19 -39.44 -12.19 -6.19
CA SER A 19 -38.59 -13.35 -6.45
C SER A 19 -37.36 -13.24 -5.56
N GLY A 20 -37.59 -13.31 -4.25
CA GLY A 20 -36.59 -13.53 -3.22
C GLY A 20 -36.13 -14.98 -3.27
N LEU A 21 -35.49 -15.38 -4.36
CA LEU A 21 -34.50 -16.43 -4.27
C LEU A 21 -33.27 -15.77 -3.66
N ALA A 22 -33.13 -15.90 -2.35
CA ALA A 22 -31.82 -15.85 -1.74
C ALA A 22 -31.01 -17.00 -2.34
N VAL A 23 -30.41 -16.77 -3.51
CA VAL A 23 -29.39 -17.66 -4.04
C VAL A 23 -28.25 -17.52 -3.06
N ASN A 24 -28.10 -18.52 -2.21
CA ASN A 24 -26.91 -18.71 -1.41
C ASN A 24 -25.78 -19.05 -2.39
N THR A 25 -25.34 -18.04 -3.13
CA THR A 25 -24.35 -18.15 -4.19
C THR A 25 -23.01 -18.22 -3.48
N LEU A 26 -22.53 -19.44 -3.25
CA LEU A 26 -21.12 -19.65 -2.95
C LEU A 26 -20.35 -19.16 -4.19
N VAL A 27 -19.87 -17.92 -4.14
CA VAL A 27 -18.95 -17.39 -5.15
C VAL A 27 -17.61 -18.06 -4.87
N LEU A 28 -17.26 -19.03 -5.71
CA LEU A 28 -15.92 -19.62 -5.66
C LEU A 28 -14.90 -18.53 -6.03
N PRO A 29 -13.80 -18.38 -5.27
CA PRO A 29 -12.73 -17.49 -5.66
C PRO A 29 -12.19 -17.88 -7.04
N GLU A 30 -11.88 -16.89 -7.87
CA GLU A 30 -11.24 -17.11 -9.16
C GLU A 30 -9.78 -17.54 -8.97
N CYS A 31 -9.13 -17.05 -7.91
CA CYS A 31 -7.77 -17.37 -7.52
C CYS A 31 -7.62 -17.42 -6.01
N MET A 32 -6.68 -18.25 -5.54
CA MET A 32 -6.20 -18.26 -4.15
C MET A 32 -4.78 -17.69 -4.06
N SER A 33 -4.06 -17.68 -5.17
CA SER A 33 -2.69 -17.19 -5.27
C SER A 33 -2.41 -16.60 -6.65
N ASN A 34 -1.31 -15.88 -6.78
CA ASN A 34 -0.85 -15.35 -8.07
C ASN A 34 -0.60 -16.45 -9.12
N ALA A 35 -0.27 -17.68 -8.69
CA ALA A 35 -0.04 -18.81 -9.58
C ALA A 35 -1.31 -19.29 -10.30
N ASP A 36 -2.49 -18.91 -9.80
CA ASP A 36 -3.77 -19.22 -10.45
C ASP A 36 -4.11 -18.23 -11.58
N CYS A 37 -3.39 -17.11 -11.67
CA CYS A 37 -3.63 -16.05 -12.64
C CYS A 37 -2.64 -16.10 -13.80
N GLY A 38 -3.05 -15.54 -14.95
CA GLY A 38 -2.14 -15.36 -16.09
C GLY A 38 -0.98 -14.43 -15.75
N GLU A 39 0.11 -14.47 -16.53
CA GLU A 39 1.37 -13.73 -16.25
C GLU A 39 1.19 -12.21 -16.07
N LEU A 40 0.14 -11.64 -16.69
CA LEU A 40 -0.20 -10.22 -16.64
C LEU A 40 -1.32 -9.88 -15.63
N LEU A 41 -1.69 -10.79 -14.73
CA LEU A 41 -2.78 -10.59 -13.77
C LEU A 41 -2.37 -11.05 -12.38
N ALA A 42 -2.71 -10.34 -11.33
CA ALA A 42 -2.44 -10.74 -9.95
C ALA A 42 -3.72 -11.22 -9.25
N CYS A 43 -3.56 -12.07 -8.24
CA CYS A 43 -4.68 -12.43 -7.39
C CYS A 43 -4.94 -11.31 -6.37
N ILE A 44 -5.96 -10.50 -6.65
CA ILE A 44 -6.36 -9.35 -5.84
C ILE A 44 -7.80 -9.56 -5.42
N ASP A 45 -8.05 -9.60 -4.12
CA ASP A 45 -9.39 -9.83 -3.55
C ASP A 45 -10.09 -11.05 -4.16
N LEU A 46 -9.34 -12.16 -4.27
CA LEU A 46 -9.78 -13.45 -4.80
C LEU A 46 -10.18 -13.45 -6.29
N ARG A 47 -9.70 -12.45 -7.05
CA ARG A 47 -9.93 -12.28 -8.48
C ARG A 47 -8.64 -12.00 -9.23
N CYS A 48 -8.53 -12.50 -10.46
CA CYS A 48 -7.39 -12.19 -11.32
C CYS A 48 -7.57 -10.82 -11.96
N GLN A 49 -6.79 -9.85 -11.51
CA GLN A 49 -6.93 -8.44 -11.89
C GLN A 49 -5.59 -7.86 -12.36
N ASP A 50 -5.63 -6.86 -13.24
CA ASP A 50 -4.45 -6.08 -13.60
C ASP A 50 -3.99 -5.28 -12.37
N PRO A 51 -2.75 -5.46 -11.86
CA PRO A 51 -2.25 -4.73 -10.70
C PRO A 51 -1.76 -3.30 -11.01
N CYS A 52 -1.71 -2.87 -12.27
CA CYS A 52 -1.18 -1.56 -12.67
C CYS A 52 -2.05 -0.32 -12.38
N PRO A 53 -3.39 -0.40 -12.26
CA PRO A 53 -4.19 0.76 -11.91
C PRO A 53 -3.90 1.26 -10.48
N GLY A 54 -3.28 2.44 -10.34
CA GLY A 54 -3.05 3.11 -9.05
C GLY A 54 -1.58 3.24 -8.59
N PRO A 55 -0.74 2.19 -8.63
CA PRO A 55 0.62 2.23 -8.06
C PRO A 55 1.57 3.27 -8.66
N CYS A 56 1.51 3.53 -9.98
CA CYS A 56 2.41 4.47 -10.65
C CYS A 56 1.81 5.86 -10.72
N GLN A 57 2.62 6.88 -10.44
CA GLN A 57 2.17 8.28 -10.42
C GLN A 57 3.06 9.18 -11.28
N GLY A 58 2.43 10.16 -11.95
CA GLY A 58 3.06 11.30 -12.63
C GLY A 58 4.15 10.97 -13.66
N ASN A 59 3.81 10.96 -14.96
CA ASN A 59 4.75 10.70 -16.07
C ASN A 59 5.59 9.42 -15.86
N ALA A 60 4.92 8.36 -15.44
CA ALA A 60 5.50 7.05 -15.24
C ALA A 60 4.63 5.99 -15.93
N THR A 61 5.28 5.03 -16.57
CA THR A 61 4.65 3.88 -17.19
C THR A 61 4.68 2.69 -16.22
N CYS A 62 3.54 1.99 -16.09
CA CYS A 62 3.46 0.72 -15.38
C CYS A 62 3.76 -0.46 -16.30
N LYS A 63 4.52 -1.44 -15.80
CA LYS A 63 4.71 -2.75 -16.39
C LYS A 63 4.48 -3.82 -15.34
N ILE A 64 3.97 -4.98 -15.74
CA ILE A 64 3.74 -6.09 -14.82
C ILE A 64 4.95 -7.01 -14.85
N HIS A 65 5.48 -7.34 -13.68
CA HIS A 65 6.57 -8.30 -13.52
C HIS A 65 6.27 -9.23 -12.34
N ASN A 66 6.09 -10.53 -12.62
CA ASN A 66 5.72 -11.55 -11.63
C ASN A 66 4.49 -11.15 -10.80
N HIS A 67 3.39 -10.78 -11.48
CA HIS A 67 2.13 -10.37 -10.84
C HIS A 67 2.24 -9.10 -9.95
N LEU A 68 3.32 -8.33 -10.06
CA LEU A 68 3.52 -7.06 -9.36
C LEU A 68 3.62 -5.90 -10.34
N PRO A 69 3.10 -4.71 -10.01
CA PRO A 69 3.28 -3.50 -10.79
C PRO A 69 4.71 -2.97 -10.60
N TYR A 70 5.36 -2.63 -11.71
CA TYR A 70 6.67 -2.00 -11.78
C TYR A 70 6.54 -0.67 -12.52
N CYS A 71 6.88 0.42 -11.82
CA CYS A 71 6.78 1.76 -12.37
C CYS A 71 8.15 2.23 -12.86
N ALA A 72 8.19 2.83 -14.05
CA ALA A 72 9.38 3.48 -14.60
C ALA A 72 9.01 4.87 -15.12
N CYS A 73 9.86 5.86 -14.88
CA CYS A 73 9.66 7.20 -15.45
C CYS A 73 9.65 7.15 -16.98
N ASP A 74 8.76 7.94 -17.59
CA ASP A 74 8.68 8.07 -19.04
C ASP A 74 9.95 8.70 -19.62
N PRO A 75 10.27 8.47 -20.90
CA PRO A 75 11.44 9.07 -21.54
C PRO A 75 11.49 10.60 -21.36
N GLY A 76 12.63 11.11 -20.89
CA GLY A 76 12.80 12.54 -20.58
C GLY A 76 12.33 12.96 -19.18
N PHE A 77 11.91 12.01 -18.34
CA PHE A 77 11.60 12.22 -16.93
C PHE A 77 12.54 11.40 -16.02
N SER A 78 12.69 11.85 -14.78
CA SER A 78 13.49 11.23 -13.72
C SER A 78 12.87 11.49 -12.35
N GLY A 79 13.19 10.65 -11.36
CA GLY A 79 12.67 10.76 -9.99
C GLY A 79 12.09 9.43 -9.51
N ASN A 80 11.19 9.48 -8.53
CA ASN A 80 10.52 8.29 -7.99
C ASN A 80 9.19 8.04 -8.72
N PRO A 81 9.06 6.96 -9.51
CA PRO A 81 7.89 6.70 -10.35
C PRO A 81 6.62 6.27 -9.59
N PHE A 82 6.72 6.00 -8.29
CA PHE A 82 5.56 5.72 -7.42
C PHE A 82 4.95 6.99 -6.81
N ILE A 83 5.71 8.09 -6.83
CA ILE A 83 5.30 9.40 -6.29
C ILE A 83 5.07 10.41 -7.41
N GLY A 84 5.88 10.37 -8.46
CA GLY A 84 5.84 11.32 -9.56
C GLY A 84 7.22 11.56 -10.15
N CYS A 85 7.34 11.41 -11.45
CA CYS A 85 8.53 11.76 -12.21
C CYS A 85 8.49 13.23 -12.67
N GLN A 86 9.66 13.86 -12.66
CA GLN A 86 9.87 15.25 -13.07
C GLN A 86 10.68 15.30 -14.37
N ARG A 87 10.52 16.34 -15.19
CA ARG A 87 11.30 16.48 -16.43
C ARG A 87 12.79 16.52 -16.09
N ALA A 88 13.56 15.62 -16.70
CA ALA A 88 15.01 15.61 -16.61
C ALA A 88 15.54 16.80 -17.43
N GLN A 89 15.69 17.98 -16.81
CA GLN A 89 16.22 19.13 -17.53
C GLN A 89 17.71 18.91 -17.84
N ALA A 90 18.04 18.85 -19.12
CA ALA A 90 19.41 18.98 -19.59
C ALA A 90 19.88 20.42 -19.32
N SER A 91 20.97 20.58 -18.55
CA SER A 91 21.63 21.84 -18.19
C SER A 91 21.02 22.64 -17.02
N GLN A 92 21.47 22.38 -15.79
CA GLN A 92 22.01 23.44 -14.91
C GLN A 92 23.18 22.89 -14.06
N ARG A 93 24.31 23.61 -14.13
CA ARG A 93 25.47 23.44 -13.25
C ARG A 93 25.03 23.52 -11.79
N GLY A 94 25.34 22.48 -11.00
CA GLY A 94 25.52 22.60 -9.56
C GLY A 94 24.27 22.75 -8.68
N VAL A 95 23.10 22.27 -9.11
CA VAL A 95 21.98 22.04 -8.17
C VAL A 95 21.97 20.55 -7.83
N LEU A 96 22.20 20.24 -6.55
CA LEU A 96 22.03 18.90 -6.01
C LEU A 96 20.63 18.40 -6.39
N LEU A 97 20.59 17.33 -7.19
CA LEU A 97 19.37 16.62 -7.58
C LEU A 97 18.87 15.78 -6.41
N THR A 98 18.52 16.40 -5.30
CA THR A 98 17.60 15.82 -4.35
C THR A 98 16.33 16.64 -4.49
N GLY A 99 15.24 16.01 -4.95
CA GLY A 99 13.93 16.51 -4.57
C GLY A 99 14.01 16.67 -3.07
N SER A 100 13.95 17.91 -2.59
CA SER A 100 14.30 18.29 -1.22
C SER A 100 13.72 17.27 -0.26
N ILE A 101 14.58 16.40 0.30
CA ILE A 101 14.22 15.53 1.41
C ILE A 101 13.58 16.49 2.40
N PRO A 102 12.32 16.28 2.81
CA PRO A 102 11.71 17.14 3.80
C PRO A 102 12.67 17.21 4.98
N SER A 103 13.25 18.38 5.24
CA SER A 103 14.15 18.59 6.39
C SER A 103 13.39 18.54 7.73
N GLY A 104 12.09 18.20 7.67
CA GLY A 104 11.24 18.01 8.83
C GLY A 104 11.47 16.67 9.50
N ARG A 105 11.15 16.63 10.79
CA ARG A 105 11.18 15.40 11.59
C ARG A 105 10.08 14.46 11.10
N LYS A 106 10.43 13.20 10.86
CA LYS A 106 9.45 12.16 10.50
C LYS A 106 8.54 11.85 11.69
N VAL A 107 7.25 11.66 11.39
CA VAL A 107 6.22 11.21 12.34
C VAL A 107 5.45 10.06 11.72
N TYR A 108 5.21 9.01 12.49
CA TYR A 108 4.60 7.78 12.02
C TYR A 108 3.21 7.58 12.61
N LYS A 109 2.27 7.11 11.79
CA LYS A 109 0.90 6.85 12.18
C LYS A 109 0.42 5.53 11.58
N VAL A 110 -0.19 4.70 12.43
CA VAL A 110 -0.89 3.48 12.02
C VAL A 110 -2.32 3.83 11.60
N GLU A 111 -2.71 3.46 10.40
CA GLU A 111 -4.08 3.60 9.92
C GLU A 111 -4.92 2.40 10.38
N ARG A 112 -5.58 2.57 11.51
CA ARG A 112 -6.18 1.46 12.29
C ARG A 112 -7.57 1.00 11.85
N PHE A 113 -8.16 1.61 10.83
CA PHE A 113 -9.58 1.39 10.50
C PHE A 113 -9.81 0.46 9.31
N PHE A 114 -8.76 0.13 8.57
CA PHE A 114 -8.87 -0.72 7.39
C PHE A 114 -7.54 -1.42 7.12
N LYS A 115 -7.63 -2.57 6.47
CA LYS A 115 -6.51 -3.30 5.90
C LYS A 115 -6.55 -3.11 4.39
N VAL A 116 -5.37 -3.01 3.78
CA VAL A 116 -5.18 -2.83 2.33
C VAL A 116 -4.00 -3.65 1.86
N ASN A 117 -3.95 -3.96 0.57
CA ASN A 117 -2.72 -4.46 -0.04
C ASN A 117 -1.61 -3.40 -0.06
N TYR A 118 -0.38 -3.84 -0.27
CA TYR A 118 0.81 -3.00 -0.20
C TYR A 118 0.78 -1.79 -1.16
N PHE A 119 0.25 -1.97 -2.37
CA PHE A 119 0.18 -0.88 -3.35
C PHE A 119 -0.92 0.12 -3.03
N ALA A 120 -2.05 -0.35 -2.52
CA ALA A 120 -3.10 0.49 -1.98
C ALA A 120 -2.64 1.25 -0.73
N ALA A 121 -1.77 0.66 0.10
CA ALA A 121 -1.12 1.33 1.22
C ALA A 121 -0.21 2.49 0.76
N LEU A 122 0.62 2.26 -0.26
CA LEU A 122 1.44 3.30 -0.90
C LEU A 122 0.57 4.47 -1.37
N ALA A 123 -0.44 4.17 -2.20
CA ALA A 123 -1.35 5.17 -2.73
C ALA A 123 -2.07 5.93 -1.62
N TYR A 124 -2.63 5.21 -0.63
CA TYR A 124 -3.36 5.84 0.48
C TYR A 124 -2.49 6.85 1.22
N CYS A 125 -1.31 6.45 1.72
CA CYS A 125 -0.47 7.35 2.51
C CYS A 125 -0.06 8.60 1.70
N THR A 126 0.23 8.44 0.41
CA THR A 126 0.50 9.56 -0.49
C THR A 126 -0.71 10.49 -0.66
N THR A 127 -1.92 9.95 -0.82
CA THR A 127 -3.14 10.77 -0.91
C THR A 127 -3.47 11.54 0.37
N GLN A 128 -3.00 11.06 1.52
CA GLN A 128 -3.14 11.75 2.80
C GLN A 128 -2.07 12.85 3.03
N GLY A 129 -1.22 13.12 2.04
CA GLY A 129 -0.14 14.11 2.16
C GLY A 129 1.10 13.60 2.90
N GLY A 130 1.18 12.30 3.16
CA GLY A 130 2.36 11.61 3.69
C GLY A 130 2.98 10.68 2.64
N ARG A 131 3.61 9.61 3.10
CA ARG A 131 4.02 8.46 2.28
C ARG A 131 4.02 7.19 3.14
N LEU A 132 4.05 6.01 2.53
CA LEU A 132 4.15 4.76 3.30
C LEU A 132 5.53 4.72 3.97
N ALA A 133 5.61 4.31 5.24
CA ALA A 133 6.80 4.53 6.05
C ALA A 133 8.09 3.90 5.47
N SER A 134 9.16 4.69 5.35
CA SER A 134 10.53 4.23 5.15
C SER A 134 11.31 4.28 6.47
N ILE A 135 12.30 3.38 6.59
CA ILE A 135 13.09 3.20 7.84
C ILE A 135 14.57 3.26 7.51
N GLU A 136 15.19 4.39 7.79
CA GLU A 136 16.59 4.65 7.46
C GLU A 136 17.47 4.73 8.72
N SER A 137 16.94 4.40 9.91
CA SER A 137 17.75 4.28 11.13
C SER A 137 17.11 3.40 12.22
N ASN A 138 17.94 2.97 13.17
CA ASN A 138 17.47 2.29 14.40
C ASN A 138 16.45 3.11 15.19
N ASP A 139 16.59 4.44 15.23
CA ASP A 139 15.70 5.29 16.00
C ASP A 139 14.34 5.45 15.32
N GLU A 140 14.31 5.57 14.00
CA GLU A 140 13.07 5.52 13.21
C GLU A 140 12.31 4.22 13.43
N ASN A 141 13.02 3.09 13.47
CA ASN A 141 12.43 1.78 13.71
C ASN A 141 11.78 1.67 15.09
N LYS A 142 12.41 2.25 16.12
CA LYS A 142 11.80 2.35 17.46
C LYS A 142 10.54 3.20 17.44
N LEU A 143 10.56 4.35 16.76
CA LEU A 143 9.39 5.23 16.64
C LEU A 143 8.20 4.54 15.96
N ILE A 144 8.47 3.70 14.94
CA ILE A 144 7.42 2.90 14.31
C ILE A 144 6.86 1.85 15.27
N LYS A 145 7.72 1.12 15.99
CA LYS A 145 7.27 0.15 17.01
C LYS A 145 6.42 0.82 18.10
N GLU A 146 6.79 2.03 18.50
CA GLU A 146 5.98 2.86 19.42
C GLU A 146 4.63 3.23 18.79
N ALA A 147 4.60 3.67 17.53
CA ALA A 147 3.35 3.97 16.83
C ALA A 147 2.43 2.74 16.72
N ILE A 148 2.99 1.54 16.46
CA ILE A 148 2.27 0.26 16.47
C ILE A 148 1.69 0.00 17.87
N ASN A 149 2.51 0.07 18.91
CA ASN A 149 2.06 -0.18 20.29
C ASN A 149 0.96 0.80 20.73
N ASN A 150 1.10 2.07 20.37
CA ASN A 150 0.15 3.16 20.68
C ASN A 150 -1.14 3.10 19.85
N SER A 151 -1.15 2.39 18.72
CA SER A 151 -2.35 2.21 17.90
C SER A 151 -3.48 1.46 18.62
N GLY A 152 -3.12 0.65 19.63
CA GLY A 152 -4.01 -0.25 20.35
C GLY A 152 -4.28 -1.58 19.63
N ILE A 153 -3.75 -1.76 18.42
CA ILE A 153 -3.84 -3.02 17.66
C ILE A 153 -2.77 -3.99 18.18
N ARG A 154 -3.11 -5.28 18.27
CA ARG A 154 -2.24 -6.36 18.78
C ARG A 154 -2.38 -7.60 17.90
N ASN A 155 -1.36 -8.45 17.85
CA ASN A 155 -1.35 -9.70 17.09
C ASN A 155 -1.71 -9.52 15.61
N GLU A 156 -1.25 -8.43 15.01
CA GLU A 156 -1.56 -8.04 13.63
C GLU A 156 -0.28 -7.66 12.89
N GLN A 157 -0.36 -7.50 11.58
CA GLN A 157 0.75 -7.07 10.74
C GLN A 157 0.61 -5.60 10.33
N PHE A 158 1.73 -5.00 9.91
CA PHE A 158 1.75 -3.60 9.48
C PHE A 158 2.66 -3.36 8.27
N TRP A 159 2.11 -2.77 7.21
CA TRP A 159 2.88 -2.44 6.01
C TRP A 159 3.84 -1.28 6.24
N THR A 160 5.05 -1.43 5.69
CA THR A 160 6.02 -0.36 5.46
C THR A 160 6.24 -0.21 3.95
N SER A 161 7.08 0.73 3.52
CA SER A 161 7.43 0.90 2.10
C SER A 161 8.57 0.00 1.61
N GLY A 162 9.05 -0.96 2.42
CA GLY A 162 10.13 -1.84 2.00
C GLY A 162 9.65 -2.83 0.93
N THR A 163 10.40 -2.99 -0.16
CA THR A 163 10.12 -4.01 -1.17
C THR A 163 11.42 -4.60 -1.74
N ASN A 164 11.37 -5.85 -2.19
CA ASN A 164 12.41 -6.47 -3.00
C ASN A 164 12.08 -6.33 -4.50
N LEU A 165 12.97 -5.68 -5.24
CA LEU A 165 12.86 -5.50 -6.69
C LEU A 165 13.15 -6.82 -7.45
N PRO A 166 12.69 -6.97 -8.71
CA PRO A 166 13.02 -8.11 -9.56
C PRO A 166 14.49 -8.55 -9.54
N GLN A 167 15.43 -7.60 -9.53
CA GLN A 167 16.87 -7.86 -9.46
C GLN A 167 17.41 -8.33 -8.09
N GLY A 168 16.55 -8.51 -7.08
CA GLY A 168 16.95 -8.97 -5.74
C GLY A 168 17.35 -7.86 -4.78
N GLN A 169 17.15 -6.59 -5.14
CA GLN A 169 17.54 -5.44 -4.34
C GLN A 169 16.38 -4.95 -3.48
N TRP A 170 16.58 -4.87 -2.16
CA TRP A 170 15.64 -4.24 -1.24
C TRP A 170 15.74 -2.72 -1.30
N ILE A 171 14.61 -2.05 -1.46
CA ILE A 171 14.48 -0.59 -1.43
C ILE A 171 13.29 -0.16 -0.57
N TRP A 172 13.29 1.10 -0.17
CA TRP A 172 12.12 1.79 0.33
C TRP A 172 11.40 2.46 -0.84
N MET A 173 10.26 1.93 -1.30
CA MET A 173 9.54 2.46 -2.46
C MET A 173 9.14 3.93 -2.29
N SER A 174 8.88 4.37 -1.06
CA SER A 174 8.51 5.75 -0.76
C SER A 174 9.67 6.75 -0.81
N SER A 175 10.92 6.35 -0.61
CA SER A 175 12.09 7.26 -0.77
C SER A 175 12.83 6.99 -2.08
N GLY A 176 12.77 5.77 -2.59
CA GLY A 176 13.61 5.27 -3.68
C GLY A 176 14.99 4.81 -3.21
N GLU A 177 15.28 4.94 -1.91
CA GLU A 177 16.58 4.59 -1.33
C GLU A 177 16.70 3.09 -1.08
N PRO A 178 17.90 2.50 -1.21
CA PRO A 178 18.15 1.12 -0.81
C PRO A 178 18.03 0.96 0.72
N LEU A 179 17.69 -0.25 1.16
CA LEU A 179 17.89 -0.59 2.58
C LEU A 179 19.38 -0.49 2.92
N LEU A 180 19.70 0.05 4.10
CA LEU A 180 21.08 0.23 4.55
C LEU A 180 21.72 -1.15 4.81
N PRO A 181 22.95 -1.41 4.32
CA PRO A 181 23.58 -2.72 4.46
C PRO A 181 23.90 -3.10 5.91
N ASP A 182 24.21 -2.09 6.74
CA ASP A 182 24.62 -2.28 8.14
C ASP A 182 23.46 -2.17 9.13
N TYR A 183 22.23 -1.99 8.65
CA TYR A 183 21.06 -1.81 9.49
C TYR A 183 19.86 -2.57 8.95
N SER A 184 19.35 -3.50 9.76
CA SER A 184 18.07 -4.13 9.52
C SER A 184 17.46 -4.62 10.84
N ASP A 185 16.16 -4.83 10.83
CA ASP A 185 15.42 -5.41 11.95
C ASP A 185 14.64 -6.65 11.49
N TRP A 186 15.20 -7.43 10.58
CA TRP A 186 14.61 -8.70 10.12
C TRP A 186 14.52 -9.71 11.26
N TRP A 187 13.40 -10.44 11.33
CA TRP A 187 13.32 -11.66 12.12
C TRP A 187 14.45 -12.63 11.73
N PRO A 188 15.06 -13.37 12.68
CA PRO A 188 15.96 -14.45 12.33
C PRO A 188 15.39 -15.39 11.27
N GLY A 189 16.11 -15.54 10.16
CA GLY A 189 15.69 -16.33 9.00
C GLY A 189 14.94 -15.54 7.92
N GLN A 190 14.71 -14.23 8.12
CA GLN A 190 14.12 -13.34 7.12
C GLN A 190 15.17 -12.44 6.45
N PRO A 191 14.91 -11.95 5.22
CA PRO A 191 13.77 -12.27 4.36
C PRO A 191 13.81 -13.71 3.81
N SER A 192 12.64 -14.32 3.58
CA SER A 192 12.46 -15.70 3.12
C SER A 192 11.51 -15.79 1.93
N ASN A 193 11.73 -16.76 1.03
CA ASN A 193 10.89 -16.93 -0.17
C ASN A 193 10.82 -15.66 -1.07
N PRO A 194 11.96 -15.03 -1.45
CA PRO A 194 11.98 -13.73 -2.17
C PRO A 194 11.36 -13.75 -3.57
N ALA A 195 11.01 -14.94 -4.08
CA ALA A 195 10.27 -15.11 -5.34
C ALA A 195 8.76 -14.84 -5.17
N VAL A 196 8.23 -14.94 -3.95
CA VAL A 196 6.80 -14.82 -3.63
C VAL A 196 6.54 -13.68 -2.66
N GLU A 197 7.31 -13.62 -1.57
CA GLU A 197 7.21 -12.61 -0.53
C GLU A 197 8.21 -11.48 -0.83
N ARG A 198 7.68 -10.29 -1.09
CA ARG A 198 8.48 -9.19 -1.63
C ARG A 198 8.24 -7.85 -0.95
N CYS A 199 7.23 -7.76 -0.09
CA CYS A 199 6.84 -6.54 0.58
C CYS A 199 7.12 -6.65 2.08
N LEU A 200 7.72 -5.61 2.66
CA LEU A 200 8.15 -5.62 4.05
C LEU A 200 7.00 -5.22 4.97
N GLU A 201 6.65 -6.13 5.88
CA GLU A 201 5.75 -5.89 7.00
C GLU A 201 6.52 -5.88 8.33
N PHE A 202 5.95 -5.21 9.33
CA PHE A 202 6.19 -5.58 10.72
C PHE A 202 5.24 -6.69 11.11
N TRP A 203 5.79 -7.73 11.73
CA TRP A 203 5.02 -8.84 12.27
C TRP A 203 5.56 -9.23 13.65
N GLU A 204 4.64 -9.44 14.59
CA GLU A 204 4.92 -9.98 15.91
C GLU A 204 4.76 -11.50 15.86
N LYS A 205 5.87 -12.21 15.63
CA LYS A 205 5.89 -13.68 15.56
C LYS A 205 5.80 -14.31 16.94
N ASP A 206 6.42 -13.69 17.93
CA ASP A 206 6.36 -14.08 19.33
C ASP A 206 6.14 -12.82 20.21
N LEU A 207 5.89 -13.02 21.51
CA LEU A 207 5.66 -11.92 22.46
C LEU A 207 6.92 -11.04 22.70
N ASN A 208 7.99 -11.19 21.91
CA ASN A 208 9.18 -10.34 21.96
C ASN A 208 9.08 -9.10 21.05
N GLY A 209 7.90 -8.86 20.46
CA GLY A 209 7.55 -7.62 19.77
C GLY A 209 7.68 -7.69 18.26
N TYR A 210 7.45 -6.55 17.61
CA TYR A 210 7.43 -6.45 16.15
C TYR A 210 8.85 -6.43 15.57
N MET A 211 9.09 -7.21 14.52
CA MET A 211 10.28 -7.15 13.68
C MET A 211 9.88 -7.29 12.21
N TRP A 212 10.82 -7.08 11.28
CA TRP A 212 10.55 -7.13 9.85
C TRP A 212 10.36 -8.56 9.37
N ASN A 213 9.38 -8.74 8.50
CA ASN A 213 9.09 -9.95 7.77
C ASN A 213 8.79 -9.57 6.31
N ASP A 214 9.19 -10.40 5.36
CA ASP A 214 8.72 -10.25 3.99
C ASP A 214 7.41 -11.02 3.81
N LYS A 215 6.54 -10.43 3.01
CA LYS A 215 5.17 -10.90 2.83
C LYS A 215 4.72 -10.72 1.40
N GLN A 216 3.73 -11.50 1.00
CA GLN A 216 3.09 -11.36 -0.30
C GLN A 216 2.37 -10.00 -0.37
N CYS A 217 2.73 -9.18 -1.36
CA CYS A 217 2.31 -7.79 -1.46
C CYS A 217 0.78 -7.58 -1.59
N MET A 218 0.04 -8.61 -2.00
CA MET A 218 -1.41 -8.54 -2.19
C MET A 218 -2.21 -8.82 -0.91
N GLU A 219 -1.53 -9.14 0.20
CA GLU A 219 -2.17 -9.38 1.49
C GLU A 219 -2.79 -8.10 2.07
N GLN A 220 -3.93 -8.26 2.74
CA GLN A 220 -4.66 -7.16 3.35
C GLN A 220 -4.09 -6.89 4.74
N ILE A 221 -3.34 -5.79 4.92
CA ILE A 221 -2.63 -5.45 6.17
C ILE A 221 -2.78 -3.96 6.51
N TYR A 222 -2.65 -3.59 7.79
CA TYR A 222 -2.74 -2.18 8.23
C TYR A 222 -1.54 -1.36 7.73
N PRO A 223 -1.73 -0.19 7.10
CA PRO A 223 -0.60 0.61 6.64
C PRO A 223 -0.05 1.53 7.74
N ILE A 224 1.27 1.71 7.74
CA ILE A 224 1.96 2.73 8.54
C ILE A 224 2.36 3.87 7.61
N CYS A 225 1.72 5.03 7.76
CA CYS A 225 2.11 6.22 7.03
C CYS A 225 3.17 7.01 7.82
N GLU A 226 4.11 7.61 7.10
CA GLU A 226 4.98 8.65 7.63
C GLU A 226 4.59 10.03 7.08
N TYR A 227 4.77 11.04 7.91
CA TYR A 227 4.54 12.45 7.64
C TYR A 227 5.77 13.24 8.08
N PHE A 228 5.89 14.48 7.63
CA PHE A 228 7.02 15.34 7.96
C PHE A 228 6.54 16.60 8.67
N GLU A 229 6.99 16.79 9.91
CA GLU A 229 6.73 17.99 10.70
C GLU A 229 7.91 18.95 10.58
N TYR A 230 7.63 20.22 10.28
CA TYR A 230 8.65 21.26 10.18
C TYR A 230 8.57 22.13 11.44
N ASP A 231 9.70 22.35 12.09
CA ASP A 231 9.78 23.33 13.18
C ASP A 231 9.55 24.73 12.59
N LEU A 232 8.48 25.39 13.04
CA LEU A 232 8.09 26.75 12.63
C LEU A 232 8.88 27.82 13.39
#